data_AF-A0A8T0VQQ4-F1
#
_entry.id   AF-A0A8T0VQQ4-F1
#
_cell.length_a   1.000
_cell.length_b   1.000
_cell.length_c   1.000
_cell.angle_alpha   90.00
_cell.angle_beta   90.00
_cell.angle_gamma   90.00
#
_symmetry.space_group_name_H-M   'P 1'
#
loop_
_entity.id
_entity.type
_entity.pdbx_description
1 polymer ?
#
loop_
_entity_poly.entity_id
_entity_poly.type
_entity_poly.pdbx_seq_one_letter_code
_entity_poly.pdbx_strand_id
1 'polypeptide(L)'
;MFILGGNTSLSHPNTSSPQHHRRSPIPRSRPLLPLVASQTPDSDPEPEPAAASAKLVPLVISVAVGLAVRFLAPRPAEVSLQAWQLLSIFLSTIAGLVLGPLPVGAWAFLGLTAAVATHTLPFTAAFSAFTNEVIWLIVISFFFARGFVKTGLGDRFATYFVKWLGSSTLGLSYGLTISEACIAPAMPSTTARAGGVFLPIIKSLSLSAESKPNHPSSRKLGSYLVMTQFQAAGSSSALFLTAAAQNLLCLKLAEELGVIITNPWVSWFKAASLPAIASLLVTPYLLYKIFPPETKDTPNAPSIGCREAEAHGSCDKKRMGYDWHNDSCSLPMGFWVS
;
A
#
# COMPACT_ATOMS: atom_id res chain seq x y z
N MET A 1 2.15 56.81 0.95
CA MET A 1 1.80 57.83 1.96
C MET A 1 2.91 57.84 3.00
N PHE A 2 3.65 58.96 3.10
CA PHE A 2 4.81 59.26 3.99
C PHE A 2 6.02 58.27 4.02
N ILE A 3 7.31 58.62 3.92
CA ILE A 3 8.18 59.82 4.14
C ILE A 3 9.01 59.77 5.45
N LEU A 4 10.35 59.80 5.28
CA LEU A 4 11.46 60.24 6.18
C LEU A 4 11.59 59.60 7.58
N GLY A 5 12.76 59.53 8.23
CA GLY A 5 14.08 60.14 8.03
C GLY A 5 14.86 60.23 9.37
N GLY A 6 16.04 60.88 9.37
CA GLY A 6 16.86 61.18 10.57
C GLY A 6 18.11 60.29 10.71
N ASN A 7 19.35 60.83 10.63
CA ASN A 7 20.13 61.54 11.68
C ASN A 7 20.60 60.60 12.82
N THR A 8 21.83 60.67 13.36
CA THR A 8 22.83 61.77 13.44
C THR A 8 24.28 61.25 13.55
N SER A 9 25.27 62.16 13.35
CA SER A 9 26.72 61.99 13.54
C SER A 9 27.15 61.90 15.02
N LEU A 10 28.34 61.30 15.33
CA LEU A 10 29.38 61.91 16.21
C LEU A 10 30.71 61.10 16.39
N SER A 11 31.84 61.81 16.26
CA SER A 11 33.16 61.70 16.95
C SER A 11 34.08 60.44 16.91
N HIS A 12 35.33 60.68 16.46
CA HIS A 12 36.61 59.97 16.69
C HIS A 12 37.25 60.34 18.07
N PRO A 13 38.43 59.81 18.57
CA PRO A 13 39.61 59.29 17.83
C PRO A 13 40.50 58.15 18.44
N ASN A 14 41.55 57.75 17.69
CA ASN A 14 42.89 57.21 18.06
C ASN A 14 43.02 56.15 19.20
N THR A 15 43.74 55.03 19.04
CA THR A 15 44.99 54.74 18.29
C THR A 15 44.88 53.35 17.58
N SER A 16 45.88 52.69 16.96
CA SER A 16 47.35 52.87 16.87
C SER A 16 47.93 52.39 15.50
N SER A 17 49.11 51.78 15.48
CA SER A 17 49.89 51.29 14.32
C SER A 17 50.97 50.28 14.82
N PRO A 18 51.80 49.59 14.00
CA PRO A 18 51.87 49.51 12.52
C PRO A 18 52.10 48.09 11.92
N GLN A 19 52.07 47.99 10.57
CA GLN A 19 52.81 47.03 9.70
C GLN A 19 52.62 45.49 9.91
N HIS A 20 52.76 44.58 8.94
CA HIS A 20 53.02 44.60 7.49
C HIS A 20 52.36 43.31 6.90
N HIS A 21 51.83 43.33 5.67
CA HIS A 21 52.17 42.35 4.58
C HIS A 21 51.22 42.39 3.37
N ARG A 22 51.86 42.44 2.18
CA ARG A 22 51.41 42.10 0.81
C ARG A 22 49.91 42.11 0.47
N ARG A 23 49.54 43.07 -0.40
CA ARG A 23 48.43 42.93 -1.35
C ARG A 23 48.66 41.70 -2.25
N SER A 24 47.61 40.92 -2.49
CA SER A 24 47.49 39.98 -3.61
C SER A 24 46.19 40.25 -4.38
N PRO A 25 46.09 39.93 -5.68
CA PRO A 25 44.97 40.37 -6.51
C PRO A 25 43.74 39.47 -6.32
N ILE A 26 42.55 40.09 -6.28
CA ILE A 26 41.27 39.37 -6.26
C ILE A 26 41.07 38.62 -7.58
N PRO A 27 40.92 37.28 -7.59
CA PRO A 27 40.50 36.54 -8.78
C PRO A 27 39.01 36.79 -9.03
N ARG A 28 38.64 37.11 -10.27
CA ARG A 28 37.24 37.27 -10.68
C ARG A 28 36.46 35.96 -10.45
N SER A 29 35.26 36.08 -9.90
CA SER A 29 34.32 34.97 -9.72
C SER A 29 33.98 34.31 -11.06
N ARG A 30 34.31 33.01 -11.20
CA ARG A 30 33.70 32.16 -12.24
C ARG A 30 32.25 31.87 -11.83
N PRO A 31 31.28 31.89 -12.76
CA PRO A 31 29.97 31.33 -12.48
C PRO A 31 30.12 29.82 -12.22
N LEU A 32 29.48 29.33 -11.16
CA LEU A 32 29.44 27.90 -10.84
C LEU A 32 28.58 27.20 -11.91
N LEU A 33 29.22 26.31 -12.68
CA LEU A 33 28.48 25.30 -13.45
C LEU A 33 27.69 24.44 -12.45
N PRO A 34 26.41 24.11 -12.73
CA PRO A 34 25.67 23.20 -11.87
C PRO A 34 26.37 21.83 -11.87
N LEU A 35 26.53 21.24 -10.69
CA LEU A 35 26.99 19.86 -10.57
C LEU A 35 26.02 18.96 -11.36
N VAL A 36 26.53 18.31 -12.40
CA VAL A 36 25.85 17.18 -13.02
C VAL A 36 25.80 16.08 -11.97
N ALA A 37 24.60 15.81 -11.45
CA ALA A 37 24.38 14.67 -10.58
C ALA A 37 24.77 13.39 -11.34
N SER A 38 25.54 12.53 -10.69
CA SER A 38 25.94 11.23 -11.23
C SER A 38 24.71 10.43 -11.66
N GLN A 39 24.55 10.27 -12.97
CA GLN A 39 23.52 9.38 -13.53
C GLN A 39 23.84 7.95 -13.08
N THR A 40 22.91 7.33 -12.36
CA THR A 40 22.86 5.87 -12.26
C THR A 40 22.62 5.30 -13.67
N PRO A 41 23.19 4.13 -14.02
CA PRO A 41 22.95 3.52 -15.33
C PRO A 41 21.46 3.27 -15.53
N ASP A 42 21.01 3.37 -16.78
CA ASP A 42 19.59 3.29 -17.17
C ASP A 42 18.86 2.15 -16.49
N SER A 43 17.88 2.49 -15.65
CA SER A 43 16.67 1.69 -15.53
C SER A 43 15.87 1.94 -16.81
N ASP A 44 15.68 0.92 -17.64
CA ASP A 44 14.77 0.98 -18.79
C ASP A 44 13.46 1.66 -18.34
N PRO A 45 12.94 2.65 -19.10
CA PRO A 45 11.69 3.30 -18.74
C PRO A 45 10.58 2.24 -18.68
N GLU A 46 10.06 2.01 -17.48
CA GLU A 46 8.89 1.18 -17.25
C GLU A 46 7.79 1.68 -18.19
N PRO A 47 7.27 0.83 -19.11
CA PRO A 47 6.51 1.31 -20.26
C PRO A 47 5.31 2.11 -19.78
N GLU A 48 5.16 3.33 -20.32
CA GLU A 48 3.99 4.17 -20.04
C GLU A 48 2.72 3.32 -20.18
N PRO A 49 1.75 3.43 -19.24
CA PRO A 49 0.56 2.62 -19.28
C PRO A 49 -0.23 2.94 -20.55
N ALA A 50 -0.03 2.11 -21.58
CA ALA A 50 -0.61 2.29 -22.90
C ALA A 50 -2.10 2.58 -22.76
N ALA A 51 -2.54 3.69 -23.37
CA ALA A 51 -3.90 4.20 -23.24
C ALA A 51 -4.90 3.05 -23.41
N ALA A 52 -5.58 2.70 -22.31
CA ALA A 52 -6.15 1.36 -22.14
C ALA A 52 -7.19 1.03 -23.22
N SER A 53 -6.75 0.32 -24.27
CA SER A 53 -7.59 -0.06 -25.40
C SER A 53 -8.73 -0.93 -24.88
N ALA A 54 -9.97 -0.44 -25.03
CA ALA A 54 -11.14 -1.12 -24.51
C ALA A 54 -11.19 -2.56 -25.03
N LYS A 55 -11.30 -3.55 -24.13
CA LYS A 55 -11.43 -4.94 -24.54
C LYS A 55 -12.84 -5.15 -25.09
N LEU A 56 -12.96 -5.09 -26.42
CA LEU A 56 -14.25 -5.03 -27.11
C LEU A 56 -15.20 -6.18 -26.73
N VAL A 57 -14.69 -7.41 -26.63
CA VAL A 57 -15.48 -8.60 -26.28
C VAL A 57 -16.03 -8.51 -24.84
N PRO A 58 -15.21 -8.33 -23.78
CA PRO A 58 -15.68 -7.96 -22.45
C PRO A 58 -16.71 -6.83 -22.43
N LEU A 59 -16.47 -5.74 -23.18
CA LEU A 59 -17.34 -4.56 -23.18
C LEU A 59 -18.73 -4.89 -23.71
N VAL A 60 -18.81 -5.57 -24.85
CA VAL A 60 -20.07 -6.01 -25.46
C VAL A 60 -20.80 -6.97 -24.54
N ILE A 61 -20.11 -7.92 -23.89
CA ILE A 61 -20.72 -8.86 -22.95
C ILE A 61 -21.31 -8.11 -21.75
N SER A 62 -20.59 -7.18 -21.13
CA SER A 62 -21.07 -6.42 -19.97
C SER A 62 -22.34 -5.62 -20.29
N VAL A 63 -22.35 -4.91 -21.42
CA VAL A 63 -23.54 -4.15 -21.87
C VAL A 63 -24.69 -5.10 -22.22
N ALA A 64 -24.41 -6.22 -22.90
CA ALA A 64 -25.40 -7.21 -23.27
C ALA A 64 -26.10 -7.85 -22.04
N VAL A 65 -25.39 -8.07 -20.93
CA VAL A 65 -25.99 -8.55 -19.67
C VAL A 65 -27.05 -7.58 -19.16
N GLY A 66 -26.77 -6.27 -19.13
CA GLY A 66 -27.75 -5.26 -18.72
C GLY A 66 -28.95 -5.21 -19.66
N LEU A 67 -28.70 -5.13 -20.98
CA LEU A 67 -29.75 -5.09 -22.00
C LEU A 67 -30.63 -6.36 -21.96
N ALA A 68 -30.04 -7.54 -21.75
CA ALA A 68 -30.78 -8.79 -21.60
C ALA A 68 -31.72 -8.75 -20.38
N VAL A 69 -31.25 -8.26 -19.23
CA VAL A 69 -32.13 -8.07 -18.06
C VAL A 69 -33.22 -7.04 -18.34
N ARG A 70 -32.91 -5.96 -19.08
CA ARG A 70 -33.87 -4.89 -19.37
C ARG A 70 -34.99 -5.28 -20.35
N PHE A 71 -34.70 -6.18 -21.30
CA PHE A 71 -35.58 -6.47 -22.44
C PHE A 71 -35.98 -7.95 -22.63
N LEU A 72 -35.14 -8.91 -22.21
CA LEU A 72 -35.43 -10.34 -22.35
C LEU A 72 -35.97 -10.97 -21.05
N ALA A 73 -35.53 -10.49 -19.88
CA ALA A 73 -36.02 -11.00 -18.60
C ALA A 73 -37.40 -10.39 -18.25
N PRO A 74 -38.39 -11.21 -17.84
CA PRO A 74 -39.70 -10.71 -17.45
C PRO A 74 -39.60 -9.91 -16.14
N ARG A 75 -40.04 -8.65 -16.19
CA ARG A 75 -40.10 -7.78 -15.01
C ARG A 75 -41.24 -8.24 -14.08
N PRO A 76 -40.98 -8.51 -12.78
CA PRO A 76 -42.04 -8.76 -11.79
C PRO A 76 -43.01 -7.58 -11.67
N ALA A 77 -44.28 -7.83 -11.41
CA ALA A 77 -45.31 -6.79 -11.38
C ALA A 77 -45.10 -5.77 -10.25
N GLU A 78 -44.44 -6.22 -9.17
CA GLU A 78 -44.13 -5.50 -7.94
C GLU A 78 -42.98 -4.50 -8.14
N VAL A 79 -42.21 -4.61 -9.23
CA VAL A 79 -41.01 -3.81 -9.49
C VAL A 79 -41.31 -2.67 -10.47
N SER A 80 -41.06 -1.43 -10.05
CA SER A 80 -41.22 -0.26 -10.90
C SER A 80 -40.29 -0.32 -12.12
N LEU A 81 -40.68 0.32 -13.23
CA LEU A 81 -39.87 0.32 -14.45
C LEU A 81 -38.50 0.97 -14.21
N GLN A 82 -38.46 2.01 -13.36
CA GLN A 82 -37.25 2.71 -12.95
C GLN A 82 -36.31 1.79 -12.13
N ALA A 83 -36.85 1.03 -11.17
CA ALA A 83 -36.07 0.08 -10.38
C ALA A 83 -35.52 -1.07 -11.26
N TRP A 84 -36.31 -1.58 -12.21
CA TRP A 84 -35.86 -2.59 -13.17
C TRP A 84 -34.73 -2.08 -14.08
N GLN A 85 -34.82 -0.82 -14.51
CA GLN A 85 -33.78 -0.18 -15.31
C GLN A 85 -32.50 0.08 -14.51
N LEU A 86 -32.63 0.49 -13.25
CA LEU A 86 -31.50 0.64 -12.33
C LEU A 86 -30.79 -0.70 -12.08
N LEU A 87 -31.55 -1.78 -11.88
CA LEU A 87 -31.02 -3.14 -11.75
C LEU A 87 -30.25 -3.57 -13.01
N SER A 88 -30.78 -3.29 -14.21
CA SER A 88 -30.08 -3.55 -15.47
C SER A 88 -28.73 -2.81 -15.57
N ILE A 89 -28.71 -1.51 -15.22
CA ILE A 89 -27.49 -0.69 -15.24
C ILE A 89 -26.49 -1.19 -14.18
N PHE A 90 -26.98 -1.56 -13.00
CA PHE A 90 -26.17 -2.15 -11.93
C PHE A 90 -25.53 -3.48 -12.38
N LEU A 91 -26.30 -4.41 -12.97
CA LEU A 91 -25.79 -5.70 -13.43
C LEU A 91 -24.80 -5.55 -14.59
N SER A 92 -25.01 -4.62 -15.53
CA SER A 92 -24.01 -4.24 -16.54
C SER A 92 -22.73 -3.69 -15.90
N THR A 93 -22.88 -2.86 -14.86
CA THR A 93 -21.74 -2.29 -14.12
C THR A 93 -20.94 -3.40 -13.45
N ILE A 94 -21.59 -4.29 -12.69
CA ILE A 94 -20.95 -5.46 -12.05
C ILE A 94 -20.29 -6.38 -13.07
N ALA A 95 -20.97 -6.72 -14.18
CA ALA A 95 -20.42 -7.57 -15.23
C ALA A 95 -19.13 -6.97 -15.83
N GLY A 96 -19.07 -5.65 -16.03
CA GLY A 96 -17.83 -5.00 -16.49
C GLY A 96 -16.77 -4.87 -15.40
N LEU A 97 -17.13 -4.68 -14.13
CA LEU A 97 -16.15 -4.74 -13.04
C LEU A 97 -15.46 -6.11 -12.92
N VAL A 98 -16.18 -7.19 -13.24
CA VAL A 98 -15.61 -8.56 -13.28
C VAL A 98 -14.82 -8.83 -14.56
N LEU A 99 -15.35 -8.46 -15.73
CA LEU A 99 -14.73 -8.78 -17.03
C LEU A 99 -13.59 -7.80 -17.42
N GLY A 100 -13.49 -6.65 -16.76
CA GLY A 100 -12.44 -5.65 -16.97
C GLY A 100 -12.32 -5.13 -18.41
N PRO A 101 -13.41 -4.58 -19.03
CA PRO A 101 -13.37 -4.03 -20.38
C PRO A 101 -12.59 -2.71 -20.46
N LEU A 102 -12.62 -1.95 -19.37
CA LEU A 102 -12.04 -0.63 -19.17
C LEU A 102 -11.52 -0.50 -17.72
N PRO A 103 -10.67 0.50 -17.41
CA PRO A 103 -10.28 0.79 -16.03
C PRO A 103 -11.49 0.98 -15.10
N VAL A 104 -11.41 0.45 -13.88
CA VAL A 104 -12.52 0.42 -12.89
C VAL A 104 -13.24 1.77 -12.74
N GLY A 105 -12.48 2.85 -12.59
CA GLY A 105 -13.06 4.20 -12.47
C GLY A 105 -13.81 4.66 -13.72
N ALA A 106 -13.25 4.42 -14.91
CA ALA A 106 -13.90 4.76 -16.18
C ALA A 106 -15.21 3.98 -16.37
N TRP A 107 -15.22 2.68 -16.05
CA TRP A 107 -16.43 1.87 -16.12
C TRP A 107 -17.50 2.30 -15.12
N ALA A 108 -17.11 2.62 -13.88
CA ALA A 108 -18.02 3.17 -12.87
C ALA A 108 -18.64 4.50 -13.31
N PHE A 109 -17.86 5.41 -13.91
CA PHE A 109 -18.38 6.66 -14.47
C PHE A 109 -19.32 6.44 -15.67
N LEU A 110 -19.06 5.44 -16.52
CA LEU A 110 -19.99 5.08 -17.61
C LEU A 110 -21.32 4.55 -17.07
N GLY A 111 -21.30 3.70 -16.04
CA GLY A 111 -22.51 3.22 -15.37
C GLY A 111 -23.32 4.36 -14.73
N LEU A 112 -22.63 5.30 -14.07
CA LEU A 112 -23.25 6.48 -13.47
C LEU A 112 -23.84 7.42 -14.53
N THR A 113 -23.10 7.67 -15.61
CA THR A 113 -23.55 8.48 -16.75
C THR A 113 -24.76 7.85 -17.41
N ALA A 114 -24.78 6.51 -17.58
CA ALA A 114 -25.95 5.80 -18.08
C ALA A 114 -27.17 5.96 -17.16
N ALA A 115 -27.00 5.89 -15.84
CA ALA A 115 -28.09 6.08 -14.88
C ALA A 115 -28.72 7.48 -14.97
N VAL A 116 -27.91 8.53 -15.15
CA VAL A 116 -28.38 9.91 -15.32
C VAL A 116 -28.96 10.16 -16.71
N ALA A 117 -28.27 9.76 -17.78
CA ALA A 117 -28.66 9.99 -19.17
C ALA A 117 -29.94 9.24 -19.58
N THR A 118 -30.23 8.10 -18.94
CA THR A 118 -31.49 7.37 -19.10
C THR A 118 -32.61 7.86 -18.17
N HIS A 119 -32.37 8.94 -17.42
CA HIS A 119 -33.25 9.49 -16.37
C HIS A 119 -33.67 8.46 -15.31
N THR A 120 -32.85 7.42 -15.09
CA THR A 120 -33.09 6.39 -14.08
C THR A 120 -32.88 6.94 -12.67
N LEU A 121 -31.91 7.85 -12.49
CA LEU A 121 -31.67 8.60 -11.26
C LEU A 121 -31.52 10.10 -11.57
N PRO A 122 -32.05 11.00 -10.72
CA PRO A 122 -31.77 12.42 -10.83
C PRO A 122 -30.29 12.68 -10.51
N PHE A 123 -29.71 13.71 -11.13
CA PHE A 123 -28.30 14.08 -10.97
C PHE A 123 -27.86 14.19 -9.49
N THR A 124 -28.69 14.81 -8.65
CA THR A 124 -28.42 14.97 -7.21
C THR A 124 -28.33 13.63 -6.47
N ALA A 125 -29.17 12.64 -6.81
CA ALA A 125 -29.10 11.30 -6.21
C ALA A 125 -27.93 10.48 -6.78
N ALA A 126 -27.59 10.66 -8.05
CA ALA A 126 -26.43 10.00 -8.66
C ALA A 126 -25.10 10.45 -8.02
N PHE A 127 -24.96 11.74 -7.70
CA PHE A 127 -23.74 12.30 -7.13
C PHE A 127 -23.70 12.38 -5.60
N SER A 128 -24.76 12.02 -4.87
CA SER A 128 -24.83 12.08 -3.40
C SER A 128 -23.74 11.26 -2.69
N ALA A 129 -23.29 10.16 -3.29
CA ALA A 129 -22.19 9.34 -2.79
C ALA A 129 -20.86 10.11 -2.75
N PHE A 130 -20.61 11.05 -3.67
CA PHE A 130 -19.38 11.86 -3.68
C PHE A 130 -19.34 12.90 -2.54
N THR A 131 -20.47 13.22 -1.94
CA THR A 131 -20.58 14.08 -0.74
C THR A 131 -20.59 13.31 0.57
N ASN A 132 -20.46 11.98 0.55
CA ASN A 132 -20.52 11.16 1.75
C ASN A 132 -19.22 11.28 2.57
N GLU A 133 -19.32 11.75 3.81
CA GLU A 133 -18.18 11.95 4.72
C GLU A 133 -17.36 10.68 4.94
N VAL A 134 -18.00 9.50 5.03
CA VAL A 134 -17.28 8.23 5.23
C VAL A 134 -16.47 7.84 4.00
N ILE A 135 -16.92 8.19 2.78
CA ILE A 135 -16.13 8.00 1.56
C ILE A 135 -14.91 8.94 1.56
N TRP A 136 -15.04 10.18 2.04
CA TRP A 136 -13.89 11.08 2.21
C TRP A 136 -12.92 10.64 3.31
N LEU A 137 -13.42 10.09 4.42
CA LEU A 137 -12.59 9.48 5.46
C LEU A 137 -11.77 8.30 4.91
N ILE A 138 -12.35 7.50 4.00
CA ILE A 138 -11.63 6.43 3.26
C ILE A 138 -10.53 7.03 2.36
N VAL A 139 -10.79 8.13 1.64
CA VAL A 139 -9.78 8.78 0.78
C VAL A 139 -8.60 9.32 1.59
N ILE A 140 -8.85 10.04 2.68
CA ILE A 140 -7.80 10.55 3.58
C ILE A 140 -6.99 9.40 4.19
N SER A 141 -7.69 8.33 4.58
CA SER A 141 -7.14 7.07 5.05
C SER A 141 -6.14 6.44 4.06
N PHE A 142 -6.45 6.40 2.75
CA PHE A 142 -5.52 5.93 1.72
C PHE A 142 -4.25 6.80 1.60
N PHE A 143 -4.36 8.12 1.76
CA PHE A 143 -3.17 9.00 1.77
C PHE A 143 -2.28 8.74 2.99
N PHE A 144 -2.87 8.53 4.18
CA PHE A 144 -2.11 8.13 5.36
C PHE A 144 -1.40 6.78 5.16
N ALA A 145 -2.09 5.80 4.58
CA ALA A 145 -1.49 4.51 4.22
C ALA A 145 -0.30 4.66 3.25
N ARG A 146 -0.40 5.54 2.23
CA ARG A 146 0.72 5.84 1.32
C ARG A 146 1.90 6.51 2.06
N GLY A 147 1.63 7.39 3.02
CA GLY A 147 2.66 7.95 3.91
C GLY A 147 3.37 6.87 4.74
N PHE A 148 2.62 5.91 5.28
CA PHE A 148 3.12 4.79 6.08
C PHE A 148 4.02 3.82 5.29
N VAL A 149 3.73 3.58 4.01
CA VAL A 149 4.66 2.87 3.10
C VAL A 149 5.89 3.72 2.81
N LYS A 150 5.72 5.00 2.46
CA LYS A 150 6.82 5.88 2.04
C LYS A 150 7.86 6.14 3.15
N THR A 151 7.48 6.02 4.42
CA THR A 151 8.42 6.11 5.56
C THR A 151 9.10 4.79 5.93
N GLY A 152 8.72 3.67 5.28
CA GLY A 152 9.18 2.33 5.61
C GLY A 152 8.72 1.82 6.99
N LEU A 153 7.76 2.51 7.63
CA LEU A 153 7.36 2.19 9.01
C LEU A 153 6.73 0.80 9.11
N GLY A 154 5.96 0.39 8.10
CA GLY A 154 5.42 -0.96 8.00
C GLY A 154 6.51 -2.03 7.89
N ASP A 155 7.57 -1.75 7.14
CA ASP A 155 8.67 -2.68 6.93
C ASP A 155 9.47 -2.88 8.23
N ARG A 156 9.67 -1.82 9.02
CA ARG A 156 10.27 -1.91 10.38
C ARG A 156 9.47 -2.83 11.30
N PHE A 157 8.15 -2.66 11.32
CA PHE A 157 7.28 -3.49 12.15
C PHE A 157 7.28 -4.95 11.68
N ALA A 158 7.14 -5.20 10.37
CA ALA A 158 7.14 -6.55 9.81
C ALA A 158 8.48 -7.28 10.04
N THR A 159 9.60 -6.60 9.83
CA THR A 159 10.95 -7.18 10.00
C THR A 159 11.28 -7.50 11.46
N TYR A 160 10.70 -6.80 12.44
CA TYR A 160 10.82 -7.15 13.86
C TYR A 160 10.24 -8.55 14.16
N PHE A 161 9.04 -8.85 13.65
CA PHE A 161 8.43 -10.18 13.85
C PHE A 161 9.09 -11.26 12.99
N VAL A 162 9.59 -10.93 11.79
CA VAL A 162 10.44 -11.84 11.00
C VAL A 162 11.72 -12.18 11.77
N LYS A 163 12.34 -11.22 12.45
CA LYS A 163 13.49 -11.46 13.31
C LYS A 163 13.16 -12.37 14.50
N TRP A 164 11.98 -12.21 15.11
CA TRP A 164 11.60 -12.96 16.31
C TRP A 164 11.10 -14.39 16.03
N LEU A 165 10.33 -14.61 14.96
CA LEU A 165 9.72 -15.92 14.64
C LEU A 165 10.32 -16.61 13.39
N GLY A 166 11.18 -15.94 12.62
CA GLY A 166 11.60 -16.39 11.29
C GLY A 166 12.54 -17.60 11.23
N SER A 167 12.91 -18.23 12.34
CA SER A 167 13.80 -19.40 12.37
C SER A 167 13.23 -20.63 11.65
N SER A 168 11.90 -20.75 11.60
CA SER A 168 11.19 -21.76 10.80
C SER A 168 10.19 -21.11 9.85
N THR A 169 9.82 -21.80 8.79
CA THR A 169 8.90 -21.29 7.77
C THR A 169 7.47 -21.10 8.31
N LEU A 170 7.03 -21.97 9.23
CA LEU A 170 5.75 -21.79 9.92
C LEU A 170 5.80 -20.58 10.86
N GLY A 171 6.88 -20.42 11.64
CA GLY A 171 7.10 -19.25 12.49
C GLY A 171 7.15 -17.95 11.68
N LEU A 172 7.90 -17.93 10.58
CA LEU A 172 7.97 -16.83 9.62
C LEU A 172 6.57 -16.43 9.13
N SER A 173 5.74 -17.41 8.78
CA SER A 173 4.37 -17.16 8.32
C SER A 173 3.46 -16.59 9.42
N TYR A 174 3.64 -17.01 10.68
CA TYR A 174 2.98 -16.39 11.83
C TYR A 174 3.48 -14.97 12.07
N GLY A 175 4.79 -14.73 11.96
CA GLY A 175 5.39 -13.41 12.12
C GLY A 175 4.81 -12.38 11.13
N LEU A 176 4.70 -12.75 9.85
CA LEU A 176 4.09 -11.91 8.81
C LEU A 176 2.58 -11.67 9.05
N THR A 177 1.85 -12.72 9.44
CA THR A 177 0.41 -12.65 9.77
C THR A 177 0.13 -11.73 10.97
N ILE A 178 0.90 -11.87 12.06
CA ILE A 178 0.76 -11.03 13.27
C ILE A 178 1.16 -9.59 12.96
N SER A 179 2.25 -9.37 12.22
CA SER A 179 2.66 -8.04 11.77
C SER A 179 1.54 -7.33 11.02
N GLU A 180 0.87 -8.03 10.10
CA GLU A 180 -0.21 -7.42 9.34
C GLU A 180 -1.40 -7.07 10.24
N ALA A 181 -1.79 -7.96 11.15
CA ALA A 181 -2.84 -7.67 12.13
C ALA A 181 -2.49 -6.45 13.01
N CYS A 182 -1.23 -6.28 13.42
CA CYS A 182 -0.79 -5.10 14.18
C CYS A 182 -0.81 -3.81 13.36
N ILE A 183 -0.52 -3.86 12.06
CA ILE A 183 -0.49 -2.69 11.16
C ILE A 183 -1.91 -2.34 10.64
N ALA A 184 -2.82 -3.31 10.58
CA ALA A 184 -4.17 -3.18 10.04
C ALA A 184 -5.01 -1.98 10.56
N PRO A 185 -5.02 -1.61 11.85
CA PRO A 185 -5.80 -0.47 12.35
C PRO A 185 -5.33 0.88 11.78
N ALA A 186 -4.01 1.02 11.59
CA ALA A 186 -3.35 2.25 11.17
C ALA A 186 -3.19 2.36 9.65
N MET A 187 -3.27 1.22 8.94
CA MET A 187 -3.09 1.15 7.50
C MET A 187 -4.37 0.65 6.80
N PRO A 188 -5.30 1.56 6.48
CA PRO A 188 -6.70 1.29 6.11
C PRO A 188 -6.92 0.72 4.69
N SER A 189 -5.94 -0.01 4.17
CA SER A 189 -5.96 -0.60 2.83
C SER A 189 -5.26 -1.95 2.84
N THR A 190 -6.05 -3.02 2.68
CA THR A 190 -5.57 -4.40 2.52
C THR A 190 -4.55 -4.51 1.40
N THR A 191 -4.84 -3.93 0.23
CA THR A 191 -3.95 -3.97 -0.93
C THR A 191 -2.63 -3.23 -0.69
N ALA A 192 -2.66 -2.11 0.04
CA ALA A 192 -1.44 -1.36 0.37
C ALA A 192 -0.60 -2.06 1.44
N ARG A 193 -1.21 -2.76 2.42
CA ARG A 193 -0.48 -3.66 3.32
C ARG A 193 0.16 -4.81 2.54
N ALA A 194 -0.67 -5.62 1.89
CA ALA A 194 -0.23 -6.84 1.22
C ALA A 194 0.80 -6.57 0.11
N GLY A 195 0.51 -5.64 -0.81
CA GLY A 195 1.38 -5.33 -1.94
C GLY A 195 2.51 -4.34 -1.65
N GLY A 196 2.29 -3.38 -0.72
CA GLY A 196 3.25 -2.32 -0.43
C GLY A 196 4.26 -2.64 0.66
N VAL A 197 3.88 -3.43 1.68
CA VAL A 197 4.73 -3.79 2.83
C VAL A 197 5.16 -5.26 2.75
N PHE A 198 4.19 -6.18 2.64
CA PHE A 198 4.50 -7.60 2.81
C PHE A 198 5.08 -8.27 1.56
N LEU A 199 4.63 -7.90 0.35
CA LEU A 199 5.10 -8.51 -0.89
C LEU A 199 6.60 -8.28 -1.16
N PRO A 200 7.20 -7.09 -0.95
CA PRO A 200 8.65 -6.90 -1.04
C PRO A 200 9.43 -7.79 -0.07
N ILE A 201 9.00 -7.85 1.20
CA ILE A 201 9.62 -8.68 2.24
C ILE A 201 9.56 -10.16 1.85
N ILE A 202 8.38 -10.66 1.45
CA ILE A 202 8.20 -12.04 1.00
C ILE A 202 9.04 -12.34 -0.23
N LYS A 203 9.15 -11.41 -1.20
CA LYS A 203 10.01 -11.55 -2.38
C LYS A 203 11.48 -11.67 -2.00
N SER A 204 11.98 -10.82 -1.10
CA SER A 204 13.37 -10.83 -0.63
C SER A 204 13.73 -12.14 0.08
N LEU A 205 12.87 -12.58 1.00
CA LEU A 205 12.97 -13.88 1.69
C LEU A 205 12.93 -15.06 0.70
N SER A 206 12.01 -15.03 -0.27
CA SER A 206 11.86 -16.09 -1.27
C SER A 206 13.08 -16.21 -2.15
N LEU A 207 13.60 -15.10 -2.68
CA LEU A 207 14.78 -15.10 -3.54
C LEU A 207 16.03 -15.61 -2.82
N SER A 208 16.18 -15.27 -1.54
CA SER A 208 17.28 -15.76 -0.70
C SER A 208 17.17 -17.27 -0.38
N ALA A 209 15.97 -17.83 -0.41
CA ALA A 209 15.71 -19.27 -0.34
C ALA A 209 15.67 -19.96 -1.73
N GLU A 210 16.19 -19.30 -2.77
CA GLU A 210 16.16 -19.72 -4.18
C GLU A 210 14.75 -20.00 -4.76
N SER A 211 13.72 -19.50 -4.10
CA SER A 211 12.31 -19.66 -4.45
C SER A 211 11.89 -18.58 -5.44
N LYS A 212 12.01 -18.85 -6.74
CA LYS A 212 11.75 -17.87 -7.81
C LYS A 212 10.29 -17.94 -8.29
N PRO A 213 9.64 -16.80 -8.63
CA PRO A 213 8.31 -16.80 -9.23
C PRO A 213 8.34 -17.46 -10.63
N ASN A 214 7.22 -18.07 -11.04
CA ASN A 214 7.06 -18.75 -12.33
C ASN A 214 8.10 -19.85 -12.64
N HIS A 215 8.72 -20.40 -11.59
CA HIS A 215 9.75 -21.45 -11.66
C HIS A 215 9.33 -22.63 -10.77
N PRO A 216 9.74 -23.89 -11.05
CA PRO A 216 9.44 -25.03 -10.18
C PRO A 216 9.85 -24.81 -8.71
N SER A 217 10.94 -24.10 -8.46
CA SER A 217 11.39 -23.77 -7.09
C SER A 217 10.49 -22.79 -6.32
N SER A 218 9.45 -22.22 -6.93
CA SER A 218 8.47 -21.34 -6.26
C SER A 218 7.84 -21.97 -5.00
N ARG A 219 7.71 -23.31 -4.99
CA ARG A 219 7.18 -24.10 -3.88
C ARG A 219 8.15 -24.29 -2.71
N LYS A 220 9.45 -23.95 -2.86
CA LYS A 220 10.44 -23.98 -1.77
C LYS A 220 9.96 -23.16 -0.56
N LEU A 221 9.53 -21.92 -0.81
CA LEU A 221 9.12 -20.99 0.24
C LEU A 221 8.05 -19.98 -0.23
N GLY A 222 8.25 -19.36 -1.38
CA GLY A 222 7.53 -18.16 -1.80
C GLY A 222 6.04 -18.37 -2.06
N SER A 223 5.66 -19.45 -2.75
CA SER A 223 4.24 -19.76 -2.96
C SER A 223 3.48 -19.94 -1.65
N TYR A 224 4.10 -20.55 -0.64
CA TYR A 224 3.49 -20.73 0.69
C TYR A 224 3.33 -19.38 1.40
N LEU A 225 4.39 -18.57 1.48
CA LEU A 225 4.33 -17.26 2.15
C LEU A 225 3.32 -16.30 1.47
N VAL A 226 3.31 -16.23 0.13
CA VAL A 226 2.35 -15.40 -0.61
C VAL A 226 0.92 -15.87 -0.37
N MET A 227 0.66 -17.19 -0.41
CA MET A 227 -0.69 -17.74 -0.20
C MET A 227 -1.16 -17.50 1.24
N THR A 228 -0.30 -17.71 2.25
CA THR A 228 -0.68 -17.43 3.64
C THR A 228 -0.92 -15.95 3.86
N GLN A 229 -0.08 -15.07 3.33
CA GLN A 229 -0.31 -13.63 3.49
C GLN A 229 -1.61 -13.19 2.82
N PHE A 230 -1.95 -13.72 1.64
CA PHE A 230 -3.20 -13.41 0.96
C PHE A 230 -4.45 -13.80 1.79
N GLN A 231 -4.44 -14.98 2.41
CA GLN A 231 -5.55 -15.45 3.25
C GLN A 231 -5.59 -14.73 4.62
N ALA A 232 -4.42 -14.50 5.23
CA ALA A 232 -4.29 -13.73 6.47
C ALA A 232 -4.76 -12.29 6.31
N ALA A 233 -4.51 -11.67 5.15
CA ALA A 233 -4.89 -10.29 4.85
C ALA A 233 -6.42 -10.06 4.87
N GLY A 234 -7.21 -11.07 4.49
CA GLY A 234 -8.67 -11.02 4.67
C GLY A 234 -9.07 -10.98 6.15
N SER A 235 -8.41 -11.82 6.96
CA SER A 235 -8.68 -11.94 8.40
C SER A 235 -8.23 -10.70 9.19
N SER A 236 -7.05 -10.14 8.87
CA SER A 236 -6.55 -8.89 9.46
C SER A 236 -7.45 -7.69 9.10
N SER A 237 -7.99 -7.68 7.87
CA SER A 237 -8.93 -6.68 7.39
C SER A 237 -10.27 -6.76 8.10
N ALA A 238 -10.77 -7.96 8.38
CA ALA A 238 -12.04 -8.14 9.10
C ALA A 238 -11.95 -7.71 10.58
N LEU A 239 -10.79 -7.87 11.22
CA LEU A 239 -10.59 -7.61 12.65
C LEU A 239 -10.89 -6.16 13.08
N PHE A 240 -10.55 -5.18 12.26
CA PHE A 240 -10.72 -3.76 12.60
C PHE A 240 -11.60 -3.03 11.59
N LEU A 241 -12.51 -2.20 12.09
CA LEU A 241 -13.40 -1.38 11.26
C LEU A 241 -12.64 -0.54 10.23
N THR A 242 -11.49 0.03 10.62
CA THR A 242 -10.69 0.90 9.74
C THR A 242 -9.78 0.14 8.78
N ALA A 243 -9.59 -1.18 8.91
CA ALA A 243 -8.57 -1.91 8.15
C ALA A 243 -8.93 -2.14 6.67
N ALA A 244 -10.18 -1.94 6.27
CA ALA A 244 -10.62 -2.03 4.87
C ALA A 244 -11.82 -1.11 4.60
N ALA A 245 -11.86 -0.50 3.41
CA ALA A 245 -12.94 0.39 2.98
C ALA A 245 -14.32 -0.30 2.97
N GLN A 246 -14.35 -1.61 2.70
CA GLN A 246 -15.57 -2.43 2.70
C GLN A 246 -16.25 -2.45 4.08
N ASN A 247 -15.49 -2.42 5.18
CA ASN A 247 -16.04 -2.45 6.54
C ASN A 247 -16.80 -1.15 6.85
N LEU A 248 -16.28 -0.02 6.39
CA LEU A 248 -16.91 1.30 6.51
C LEU A 248 -18.15 1.40 5.60
N LEU A 249 -18.15 0.75 4.44
CA LEU A 249 -19.34 0.62 3.59
C LEU A 249 -20.45 -0.18 4.30
N CYS A 250 -20.11 -1.28 4.99
CA CYS A 250 -21.08 -2.04 5.77
C CYS A 250 -21.78 -1.20 6.85
N LEU A 251 -21.08 -0.27 7.49
CA LEU A 251 -21.71 0.67 8.43
C LEU A 251 -22.72 1.59 7.75
N LYS A 252 -22.39 2.11 6.56
CA LYS A 252 -23.32 3.00 5.84
C LYS A 252 -24.57 2.26 5.37
N LEU A 253 -24.44 1.03 4.90
CA LEU A 253 -25.58 0.17 4.58
C LEU A 253 -26.43 -0.18 5.81
N ALA A 254 -25.82 -0.35 6.99
CA ALA A 254 -26.55 -0.55 8.23
C ALA A 254 -27.32 0.72 8.66
N GLU A 255 -26.70 1.89 8.52
CA GLU A 255 -27.32 3.20 8.80
C GLU A 255 -28.52 3.48 7.88
N GLU A 256 -28.43 3.14 6.60
CA GLU A 256 -29.53 3.22 5.62
C GLU A 256 -30.73 2.31 5.98
N LEU A 257 -30.48 1.20 6.67
CA LEU A 257 -31.50 0.29 7.21
C LEU A 257 -32.03 0.73 8.60
N GLY A 258 -31.62 1.90 9.10
CA GLY A 258 -32.01 2.42 10.41
C GLY A 258 -31.22 1.85 11.60
N VAL A 259 -30.18 1.04 11.35
CA VAL A 259 -29.34 0.44 12.40
C VAL A 259 -28.20 1.39 12.77
N ILE A 260 -28.48 2.31 13.70
CA ILE A 260 -27.50 3.28 14.21
C ILE A 260 -26.68 2.65 15.34
N ILE A 261 -25.38 2.45 15.12
CA ILE A 261 -24.46 1.88 16.10
C ILE A 261 -23.76 3.01 16.87
N THR A 262 -24.02 3.16 18.18
CA THR A 262 -23.50 4.28 18.99
C THR A 262 -21.97 4.34 19.08
N ASN A 263 -21.28 3.21 19.06
CA ASN A 263 -19.82 3.13 18.98
C ASN A 263 -19.41 2.11 17.92
N PRO A 264 -19.35 2.51 16.63
CA PRO A 264 -19.16 1.56 15.53
C PRO A 264 -17.83 0.80 15.62
N TRP A 265 -16.75 1.48 16.02
CA TRP A 265 -15.41 0.87 16.08
C TRP A 265 -15.32 -0.21 17.16
N VAL A 266 -15.78 0.09 18.39
CA VAL A 266 -15.73 -0.87 19.50
C VAL A 266 -16.72 -2.01 19.29
N SER A 267 -17.91 -1.74 18.75
CA SER A 267 -18.89 -2.78 18.42
C SER A 267 -18.37 -3.73 17.33
N TRP A 268 -17.77 -3.18 16.27
CA TRP A 268 -17.11 -3.97 15.23
C TRP A 268 -15.98 -4.83 15.79
N PHE A 269 -15.05 -4.23 16.53
CA PHE A 269 -13.92 -4.97 17.11
C PHE A 269 -14.39 -6.09 18.04
N LYS A 270 -15.39 -5.85 18.91
CA LYS A 270 -15.98 -6.89 19.77
C LYS A 270 -16.54 -8.05 18.94
N ALA A 271 -17.38 -7.76 17.93
CA ALA A 271 -18.00 -8.79 17.10
C ALA A 271 -16.99 -9.56 16.22
N ALA A 272 -16.03 -8.85 15.63
CA ALA A 272 -15.04 -9.43 14.71
C ALA A 272 -13.86 -10.13 15.42
N SER A 273 -13.54 -9.74 16.66
CA SER A 273 -12.34 -10.22 17.38
C SER A 273 -12.23 -11.74 17.41
N LEU A 274 -13.24 -12.44 17.91
CA LEU A 274 -13.22 -13.90 18.05
C LEU A 274 -13.02 -14.64 16.71
N PRO A 275 -13.86 -14.44 15.66
CA PRO A 275 -13.68 -15.13 14.39
C PRO A 275 -12.40 -14.70 13.65
N ALA A 276 -12.03 -13.41 13.68
CA ALA A 276 -10.85 -12.94 12.97
C ALA A 276 -9.54 -13.40 13.63
N ILE A 277 -9.43 -13.37 14.97
CA ILE A 277 -8.26 -13.90 15.69
C ILE A 277 -8.15 -15.41 15.51
N ALA A 278 -9.27 -16.15 15.59
CA ALA A 278 -9.28 -17.59 15.30
C ALA A 278 -8.77 -17.87 13.87
N SER A 279 -9.26 -17.12 12.86
CA SER A 279 -8.82 -17.25 11.48
C SER A 279 -7.34 -16.90 11.29
N LEU A 280 -6.84 -15.82 11.91
CA LEU A 280 -5.42 -15.43 11.89
C LEU A 280 -4.50 -16.50 12.49
N LEU A 281 -4.93 -17.19 13.55
CA LEU A 281 -4.17 -18.27 14.18
C LEU A 281 -4.23 -19.58 13.40
N VAL A 282 -5.39 -19.90 12.82
CA VAL A 282 -5.64 -21.18 12.12
C VAL A 282 -5.10 -21.17 10.69
N THR A 283 -5.14 -20.04 9.98
CA THR A 283 -4.78 -19.93 8.55
C THR A 283 -3.33 -20.38 8.24
N PRO A 284 -2.28 -19.91 8.95
CA PRO A 284 -0.91 -20.34 8.66
C PRO A 284 -0.69 -21.83 8.87
N TYR A 285 -1.32 -22.42 9.90
CA TYR A 285 -1.24 -23.85 10.21
C TYR A 285 -1.99 -24.71 9.18
N LEU A 286 -3.21 -24.32 8.79
CA LEU A 286 -3.96 -25.05 7.77
C LEU A 286 -3.24 -25.04 6.41
N LEU A 287 -2.71 -23.89 5.98
CA LEU A 287 -1.94 -23.83 4.74
C LEU A 287 -0.61 -24.57 4.84
N TYR A 288 0.02 -24.62 6.01
CA TYR A 288 1.22 -25.43 6.21
C TYR A 288 0.93 -26.94 6.06
N LYS A 289 -0.31 -27.37 6.32
CA LYS A 289 -0.76 -28.76 6.12
C LYS A 289 -1.27 -29.05 4.69
N ILE A 290 -2.01 -28.12 4.09
CA ILE A 290 -2.67 -28.31 2.77
C ILE A 290 -1.73 -27.95 1.62
N PHE A 291 -0.87 -26.94 1.81
CA PHE A 291 0.03 -26.40 0.78
C PHE A 291 1.47 -26.25 1.33
N PRO A 292 2.05 -27.32 1.93
CA PRO A 292 3.31 -27.25 2.66
C PRO A 292 4.45 -26.66 1.81
N PRO A 293 5.35 -25.85 2.39
CA PRO A 293 6.61 -25.47 1.76
C PRO A 293 7.58 -26.66 1.74
N GLU A 294 8.46 -26.71 0.74
CA GLU A 294 9.52 -27.74 0.68
C GLU A 294 10.61 -27.45 1.71
N THR A 295 10.98 -26.18 1.88
CA THR A 295 11.88 -25.71 2.93
C THR A 295 11.09 -25.45 4.21
N LYS A 296 11.55 -26.00 5.33
CA LYS A 296 10.89 -25.85 6.65
C LYS A 296 11.69 -24.99 7.63
N ASP A 297 13.02 -25.04 7.54
CA ASP A 297 13.92 -24.26 8.39
C ASP A 297 14.46 -23.04 7.62
N THR A 298 14.45 -21.88 8.25
CA THR A 298 14.79 -20.60 7.62
C THR A 298 15.77 -19.79 8.50
N PRO A 299 16.94 -20.34 8.87
CA PRO A 299 17.87 -19.70 9.81
C PRO A 299 18.37 -18.33 9.34
N ASN A 300 18.40 -18.08 8.02
CA ASN A 300 18.83 -16.81 7.43
C ASN A 300 17.70 -15.76 7.34
N ALA A 301 16.43 -16.14 7.48
CA ALA A 301 15.31 -15.19 7.33
C ALA A 301 15.37 -14.00 8.32
N PRO A 302 15.74 -14.19 9.62
CA PRO A 302 15.94 -13.08 10.55
C PRO A 302 16.99 -12.04 10.09
N SER A 303 18.12 -12.48 9.54
CA SER A 303 19.20 -11.57 9.10
C SER A 303 18.87 -10.88 7.77
N ILE A 304 18.17 -11.57 6.86
CA ILE A 304 17.65 -10.97 5.61
C ILE A 304 16.61 -9.90 5.93
N GLY A 305 15.70 -10.14 6.88
CA GLY A 305 14.75 -9.14 7.35
C GLY A 305 15.43 -7.87 7.87
N CYS A 306 16.52 -7.99 8.63
CA CYS A 306 17.32 -6.82 9.04
C CYS A 306 17.97 -6.09 7.85
N ARG A 307 18.53 -6.81 6.86
CA ARG A 307 19.16 -6.18 5.68
C ARG A 307 18.15 -5.45 4.79
N GLU A 308 16.95 -6.00 4.62
CA GLU A 308 15.85 -5.33 3.92
C GLU A 308 15.43 -4.05 4.67
N ALA A 309 15.32 -4.11 6.01
CA ALA A 309 15.07 -2.93 6.83
C ALA A 309 16.20 -1.87 6.69
N GLU A 310 17.46 -2.25 6.55
CA GLU A 310 18.53 -1.27 6.27
C GLU A 310 18.40 -0.64 4.87
N ALA A 311 18.06 -1.42 3.85
CA ALA A 311 17.92 -0.95 2.47
C ALA A 311 16.80 0.10 2.28
N HIS A 312 15.67 -0.04 3.00
CA HIS A 312 14.58 0.95 3.01
C HIS A 312 14.79 2.09 4.02
N GLY A 313 16.04 2.37 4.43
CA GLY A 313 16.39 3.46 5.36
C GLY A 313 15.78 3.27 6.76
N SER A 314 15.55 2.03 7.16
CA SER A 314 14.63 1.67 8.24
C SER A 314 15.27 1.14 9.52
N CYS A 315 16.60 1.08 9.61
CA CYS A 315 17.32 0.83 10.86
C CYS A 315 18.41 1.89 11.11
N ASP A 316 18.22 2.76 12.11
CA ASP A 316 19.30 3.61 12.63
C ASP A 316 20.23 2.76 13.50
N LYS A 317 21.48 2.62 13.06
CA LYS A 317 22.51 1.76 13.67
C LYS A 317 22.83 2.08 15.14
N LYS A 318 22.38 3.22 15.66
CA LYS A 318 22.69 3.66 17.03
C LYS A 318 21.72 3.22 18.13
N ARG A 319 20.60 2.54 17.84
CA ARG A 319 19.56 2.27 18.85
C ARG A 319 19.28 0.80 19.21
N MET A 320 20.09 -0.14 18.74
CA MET A 320 20.05 -1.54 19.21
C MET A 320 21.47 -2.02 19.47
N GLY A 321 21.87 -2.05 20.75
CA GLY A 321 23.23 -2.41 21.18
C GLY A 321 23.52 -3.91 21.07
N TYR A 322 23.74 -4.39 19.85
CA TYR A 322 24.36 -5.69 19.57
C TYR A 322 25.37 -5.52 18.44
N ASP A 323 26.63 -5.84 18.75
CA ASP A 323 27.77 -5.71 17.84
C ASP A 323 27.89 -6.96 16.97
N TRP A 324 27.84 -6.81 15.65
CA TRP A 324 27.88 -7.92 14.68
C TRP A 324 29.31 -8.26 14.22
N HIS A 325 30.33 -7.93 15.02
CA HIS A 325 31.73 -8.19 14.70
C HIS A 325 32.26 -9.59 15.08
N ASN A 326 31.40 -10.52 15.48
CA ASN A 326 31.71 -11.94 15.56
C ASN A 326 30.52 -12.77 15.07
N ASP A 327 30.54 -13.17 13.80
CA ASP A 327 30.29 -14.57 13.44
C ASP A 327 30.87 -14.89 12.06
N SER A 328 31.62 -15.99 12.01
CA SER A 328 32.54 -16.29 10.90
C SER A 328 31.82 -16.89 9.69
N CYS A 329 31.98 -16.26 8.52
CA CYS A 329 31.89 -16.95 7.23
C CYS A 329 33.13 -16.63 6.41
N SER A 330 34.06 -17.57 6.43
CA SER A 330 35.32 -17.57 5.70
C SER A 330 35.10 -17.69 4.19
N LEU A 331 35.82 -16.87 3.41
CA LEU A 331 36.28 -17.07 2.02
C LEU A 331 37.26 -15.91 1.68
N PRO A 332 38.11 -16.00 0.64
CA PRO A 332 39.55 -16.05 0.88
C PRO A 332 40.31 -14.72 0.72
N MET A 333 41.47 -14.64 1.37
CA MET A 333 42.48 -13.61 1.12
C MET A 333 43.02 -13.67 -0.32
N GLY A 334 43.08 -12.53 -1.00
CA GLY A 334 43.82 -12.35 -2.25
C GLY A 334 43.49 -11.01 -2.93
N PHE A 335 44.53 -10.28 -3.35
CA PHE A 335 44.50 -8.91 -3.93
C PHE A 335 44.02 -7.83 -2.94
N TRP A 336 44.73 -6.72 -2.67
CA TRP A 336 45.82 -5.99 -3.34
C TRP A 336 46.89 -5.63 -2.28
N VAL A 337 48.21 -5.67 -2.44
CA VAL A 337 49.15 -5.09 -3.43
C VAL A 337 49.13 -3.55 -3.51
N SER A 338 50.25 -2.97 -3.05
CA SER A 338 50.67 -1.54 -3.07
C SER A 338 50.00 -0.59 -2.08
#